data_AF-A0A946S1L1-F1
#
_entry.id   AF-A0A946S1L1-F1
#
_cell.length_a   1.000
_cell.length_b   1.000
_cell.length_c   1.000
_cell.angle_alpha   90.00
_cell.angle_beta   90.00
_cell.angle_gamma   90.00
#
_symmetry.space_group_name_H-M   'P 1'
#
loop_
_entity.id
_entity.type
_entity.pdbx_description
1 polymer ?
#
loop_
_entity_poly.entity_id
_entity_poly.type
_entity_poly.pdbx_seq_one_letter_code
_entity_poly.pdbx_strand_id
1 'polypeptide(L)'
;SLITSGLEIFSTKVKGLVDVAKSTAANNASAGVEEDLKKVQQENETLKKQVEDLQKQIETFETEKRNAERKSLASKLIETWEQRGRTFKDETERTAEIERLAGLDEGAFDAAKSVIDALPENKAEGTQHRKKVMRSDAGIEPMAVDDKTNDLAVRLGNGLREAREAKVE
;
A
#
# COMPACT_ATOMS: atom_id res chain seq x y z
N SER A 1 39.87 -87.15 -21.67
CA SER A 1 40.58 -85.99 -22.24
C SER A 1 39.63 -85.02 -22.97
N LEU A 2 38.79 -85.47 -23.92
CA LEU A 2 37.85 -84.60 -24.66
C LEU A 2 36.75 -83.95 -23.80
N ILE A 3 36.16 -84.70 -22.85
CA ILE A 3 35.06 -84.21 -22.00
C ILE A 3 35.52 -83.06 -21.08
N THR A 4 36.73 -83.18 -20.53
CA THR A 4 37.37 -82.15 -19.69
C THR A 4 37.65 -80.87 -20.47
N SER A 5 38.08 -80.98 -21.73
CA SER A 5 38.32 -79.81 -22.59
C SER A 5 37.01 -79.07 -22.94
N GLY A 6 35.93 -79.80 -23.22
CA GLY A 6 34.61 -79.20 -23.45
C GLY A 6 34.04 -78.47 -22.24
N LEU A 7 34.23 -79.02 -21.04
CA LEU A 7 33.78 -78.40 -19.79
C LEU A 7 34.53 -77.09 -19.49
N GLU A 8 35.84 -77.05 -19.74
CA GLU A 8 36.60 -75.81 -19.61
C GLU A 8 36.15 -74.74 -20.60
N ILE A 9 35.94 -75.09 -21.87
CA ILE A 9 35.44 -74.15 -22.88
C ILE A 9 34.07 -73.59 -22.48
N PHE A 10 33.19 -74.43 -21.96
CA PHE A 10 31.88 -74.01 -21.46
C PHE A 10 32.00 -73.07 -20.27
N SER A 11 32.81 -73.42 -19.26
CA SER A 11 33.06 -72.57 -18.09
C SER A 11 33.58 -71.18 -18.46
N THR A 12 34.54 -71.12 -19.39
CA THR A 12 35.11 -69.85 -19.87
C THR A 12 34.07 -69.00 -20.61
N LYS A 13 33.20 -69.62 -21.42
CA LYS A 13 32.08 -68.93 -22.09
C LYS A 13 31.06 -68.38 -21.09
N VAL A 14 30.68 -69.18 -20.09
CA VAL A 14 29.73 -68.76 -19.06
C VAL A 14 30.31 -67.60 -18.26
N LYS A 15 31.59 -67.67 -17.88
CA LYS A 15 32.26 -66.57 -17.18
C LYS A 15 32.27 -65.28 -18.00
N GLY A 16 32.59 -65.36 -19.29
CA GLY A 16 32.54 -64.19 -20.18
C GLY A 16 31.14 -63.58 -20.30
N LEU A 17 30.09 -64.39 -20.38
CA LEU A 17 28.70 -63.91 -20.38
C LEU A 17 28.32 -63.21 -19.06
N VAL A 18 28.76 -63.76 -17.93
CA VAL A 18 28.55 -63.15 -16.60
C VAL A 18 29.26 -61.81 -16.48
N ASP A 19 30.51 -61.71 -16.94
CA ASP A 19 31.28 -60.47 -16.92
C ASP A 19 30.65 -59.38 -17.81
N VAL A 20 30.15 -59.75 -18.99
CA VAL A 20 29.39 -58.85 -19.87
C VAL A 20 28.11 -58.36 -19.19
N ALA A 21 27.31 -59.27 -18.62
CA ALA A 21 26.07 -58.89 -17.94
C ALA A 21 26.33 -57.95 -16.76
N LYS A 22 27.40 -58.19 -16.00
CA LYS A 22 27.81 -57.35 -14.87
C LYS A 22 28.26 -55.95 -15.33
N SER A 23 29.00 -55.88 -16.43
CA SER A 23 29.42 -54.61 -17.06
C SER A 23 28.22 -53.81 -17.57
N THR A 24 27.27 -54.45 -18.27
CA THR A 24 26.05 -53.79 -18.75
C THR A 24 25.18 -53.26 -17.61
N ALA A 25 25.02 -54.03 -16.54
CA ALA A 25 24.28 -53.59 -15.35
C ALA A 25 24.95 -52.38 -14.67
N ALA A 26 26.29 -52.38 -14.56
CA ALA A 26 27.05 -51.26 -14.00
C ALA A 26 26.92 -49.99 -14.86
N ASN A 27 27.01 -50.11 -16.19
CA ASN A 27 26.85 -48.98 -17.11
C ASN A 27 25.44 -48.38 -17.05
N ASN A 28 24.41 -49.22 -17.01
CA ASN A 28 23.02 -48.76 -16.89
C ASN A 28 22.75 -48.05 -15.56
N ALA A 29 23.30 -48.57 -14.45
CA ALA A 29 23.21 -47.91 -13.15
C ALA A 29 23.92 -46.54 -13.16
N SER A 30 25.11 -46.45 -13.77
CA SER A 30 25.83 -45.18 -13.91
C SER A 30 25.07 -44.16 -14.76
N ALA A 31 24.44 -44.60 -15.85
CA ALA A 31 23.66 -43.72 -16.73
C ALA A 31 22.42 -43.14 -16.03
N GLY A 32 21.71 -43.97 -15.24
CA GLY A 32 20.57 -43.50 -14.43
C GLY A 32 20.97 -42.45 -13.39
N VAL A 33 22.09 -42.67 -12.70
CA VAL A 33 22.63 -41.69 -11.73
C VAL A 33 23.00 -40.37 -12.40
N GLU A 34 23.56 -40.41 -13.62
CA GLU A 34 23.92 -39.19 -14.35
C GLU A 34 22.68 -38.41 -14.82
N GLU A 35 21.61 -39.10 -15.20
CA GLU A 35 20.33 -38.46 -15.57
C GLU A 35 19.68 -37.78 -14.36
N ASP A 36 19.65 -38.46 -13.21
CA ASP A 36 19.10 -37.91 -11.97
C ASP A 36 19.94 -36.71 -11.48
N LEU A 37 21.26 -36.78 -11.59
CA LEU A 37 22.15 -35.67 -11.26
C LEU A 37 21.82 -34.43 -12.10
N LYS A 38 21.59 -34.60 -13.41
CA LYS A 38 21.22 -33.49 -14.32
C LYS A 38 19.87 -32.89 -13.96
N LYS A 39 18.87 -33.71 -13.64
CA LYS A 39 17.54 -33.23 -13.19
C LYS A 39 17.66 -32.42 -11.90
N VAL A 40 18.37 -32.95 -10.90
CA VAL A 40 18.59 -32.27 -9.62
C VAL A 40 19.37 -30.96 -9.80
N GLN A 41 20.34 -30.89 -10.71
CA GLN A 41 21.05 -29.66 -11.02
C GLN A 41 20.13 -28.61 -11.65
N GLN A 42 19.30 -29.00 -12.63
CA GLN A 42 18.34 -28.12 -13.28
C GLN A 42 17.27 -27.61 -12.30
N GLU A 43 16.75 -28.47 -11.43
CA GLU A 43 15.81 -28.10 -10.38
C GLU A 43 16.45 -27.11 -9.40
N ASN A 44 17.70 -27.35 -8.98
CA ASN A 44 18.43 -26.41 -8.12
C ASN A 44 18.63 -25.04 -8.77
N GLU A 45 18.98 -24.98 -10.06
CA GLU A 45 19.10 -23.71 -10.78
C GLU A 45 17.75 -22.98 -10.88
N THR A 46 16.67 -23.73 -11.12
CA THR A 46 15.31 -23.18 -11.18
C THR A 46 14.88 -22.63 -9.82
N LEU A 47 15.11 -23.39 -8.75
CA LEU A 47 14.80 -22.97 -7.38
C LEU A 47 15.60 -21.74 -6.96
N LYS A 48 16.88 -21.64 -7.34
CA LYS A 48 17.69 -20.44 -7.08
C LYS A 48 17.10 -19.20 -7.74
N LYS A 49 16.70 -19.30 -9.02
CA LYS A 49 16.05 -18.20 -9.73
C LYS A 49 14.74 -17.79 -9.04
N GLN A 50 13.91 -18.76 -8.65
CA GLN A 50 12.67 -18.49 -7.93
C GLN A 50 12.92 -17.79 -6.59
N VAL A 51 13.95 -18.20 -5.84
CA VAL A 51 14.33 -17.55 -4.58
C VAL A 51 14.77 -16.10 -4.83
N GLU A 52 15.60 -15.85 -5.84
CA GLU A 52 16.03 -14.48 -6.19
C GLU A 52 14.86 -13.59 -6.62
N ASP A 53 13.93 -14.12 -7.42
CA ASP A 53 12.76 -13.37 -7.87
C ASP A 53 11.80 -13.07 -6.72
N LEU A 54 11.56 -14.04 -5.83
CA LEU A 54 10.75 -13.84 -4.62
C LEU A 54 11.39 -12.83 -3.67
N GLN A 55 12.72 -12.83 -3.52
CA GLN A 55 13.43 -11.82 -2.72
C GLN A 55 13.20 -10.41 -3.27
N LYS A 56 13.30 -10.22 -4.59
CA LYS A 56 13.01 -8.93 -5.24
C LYS A 56 11.55 -8.51 -5.05
N GLN A 57 10.61 -9.45 -5.14
CA GLN A 57 9.19 -9.17 -4.91
C GLN A 57 8.94 -8.73 -3.46
N ILE A 58 9.53 -9.41 -2.48
CA ILE A 58 9.42 -9.03 -1.06
C ILE A 58 9.95 -7.61 -0.85
N GLU A 59 11.13 -7.29 -1.38
CA GLU A 59 11.70 -5.94 -1.26
C GLU A 59 10.79 -4.88 -1.90
N THR A 60 10.21 -5.19 -3.07
CA THR A 60 9.25 -4.30 -3.74
C THR A 60 8.00 -4.09 -2.88
N PHE A 61 7.38 -5.16 -2.38
CA PHE A 61 6.18 -5.03 -1.55
C PHE A 61 6.46 -4.31 -0.22
N GLU A 62 7.61 -4.56 0.41
CA GLU A 62 7.99 -3.87 1.64
C GLU A 62 8.25 -2.38 1.41
N THR A 63 8.89 -2.02 0.29
CA THR A 63 9.11 -0.61 -0.08
C THR A 63 7.80 0.09 -0.44
N GLU A 64 6.91 -0.56 -1.18
CA GLU A 64 5.57 -0.05 -1.49
C GLU A 64 4.73 0.13 -0.22
N LYS A 65 4.70 -0.86 0.67
CA LYS A 65 4.00 -0.79 1.95
C LYS A 65 4.51 0.38 2.79
N ARG A 66 5.83 0.50 2.95
CA ARG A 66 6.44 1.59 3.71
C ARG A 66 6.11 2.95 3.08
N ASN A 67 6.15 3.05 1.75
CA ASN A 67 5.80 4.28 1.04
C ASN A 67 4.32 4.65 1.24
N ALA A 68 3.41 3.67 1.16
CA ALA A 68 1.98 3.88 1.40
C ALA A 68 1.70 4.35 2.83
N GLU A 69 2.36 3.75 3.83
CA GLU A 69 2.29 4.18 5.23
C GLU A 69 2.78 5.62 5.40
N ARG A 70 3.93 5.97 4.81
CA ARG A 70 4.46 7.34 4.83
C ARG A 70 3.53 8.35 4.17
N LYS A 71 2.94 8.02 3.02
CA LYS A 71 1.93 8.86 2.36
C LYS A 71 0.71 9.05 3.25
N SER A 72 0.24 8.02 3.93
CA SER A 72 -0.88 8.14 4.89
C SER A 72 -0.54 9.09 6.05
N LEU A 73 0.67 8.98 6.61
CA LEU A 73 1.14 9.88 7.67
C LEU A 73 1.28 11.33 7.16
N ALA A 74 1.86 11.52 5.97
CA ALA A 74 1.98 12.83 5.33
C ALA A 74 0.60 13.46 5.06
N SER A 75 -0.37 12.70 4.56
CA SER A 75 -1.75 13.18 4.38
C SER A 75 -2.37 13.66 5.69
N LYS A 76 -2.23 12.90 6.79
CA LYS A 76 -2.72 13.31 8.12
C LYS A 76 -2.03 14.58 8.62
N LEU A 77 -0.73 14.70 8.39
CA LEU A 77 0.02 15.90 8.77
C LEU A 77 -0.46 17.11 7.99
N ILE A 78 -0.75 16.95 6.70
CA ILE A 78 -1.31 17.99 5.84
C ILE A 78 -2.70 18.41 6.32
N GLU A 79 -3.59 17.47 6.65
CA GLU A 79 -4.91 17.78 7.23
C GLU A 79 -4.77 18.61 8.52
N THR A 80 -3.81 18.25 9.36
CA THR A 80 -3.55 18.98 10.60
C THR A 80 -3.00 20.39 10.30
N TRP A 81 -2.14 20.52 9.29
CA TRP A 81 -1.60 21.81 8.87
C TRP A 81 -2.69 22.72 8.28
N GLU A 82 -3.63 22.14 7.53
CA GLU A 82 -4.82 22.83 6.98
C GLU A 82 -5.72 23.35 8.11
N GLN A 83 -5.98 22.53 9.14
CA GLN A 83 -6.72 22.95 10.34
C GLN A 83 -6.03 24.10 11.09
N ARG A 84 -4.70 24.17 11.03
CA ARG A 84 -3.90 25.27 11.60
C ARG A 84 -3.74 26.46 10.64
N GLY A 85 -4.47 26.48 9.52
CA GLY A 85 -4.60 27.64 8.65
C GLY A 85 -3.73 27.63 7.40
N ARG A 86 -3.03 26.53 7.09
CA ARG A 86 -2.42 26.37 5.77
C ARG A 86 -3.51 26.20 4.72
N THR A 87 -3.38 26.87 3.59
CA THR A 87 -4.25 26.67 2.42
C THR A 87 -3.39 26.29 1.22
N PHE A 88 -3.81 25.27 0.49
CA PHE A 88 -3.23 24.92 -0.81
C PHE A 88 -4.03 25.59 -1.92
N LYS A 89 -3.36 25.95 -3.02
CA LYS A 89 -3.98 26.56 -4.19
C LYS A 89 -4.97 25.61 -4.87
N ASP A 90 -4.62 24.35 -4.96
CA ASP A 90 -5.40 23.28 -5.57
C ASP A 90 -4.97 21.89 -5.05
N GLU A 91 -5.69 20.85 -5.46
CA GLU A 91 -5.40 19.46 -5.06
C GLU A 91 -4.05 18.97 -5.61
N THR A 92 -3.55 19.56 -6.69
CA THR A 92 -2.25 19.20 -7.26
C THR A 92 -1.12 19.65 -6.34
N GLU A 93 -1.17 20.89 -5.84
CA GLU A 93 -0.22 21.39 -4.86
C GLU A 93 -0.29 20.60 -3.55
N ARG A 94 -1.51 20.31 -3.09
CA ARG A 94 -1.74 19.51 -1.88
C ARG A 94 -1.11 18.11 -2.01
N THR A 95 -1.34 17.44 -3.14
CA THR A 95 -0.77 16.13 -3.43
C THR A 95 0.75 16.19 -3.56
N ALA A 96 1.30 17.20 -4.23
CA ALA A 96 2.74 17.37 -4.35
C ALA A 96 3.42 17.54 -2.97
N GLU A 97 2.78 18.24 -2.04
CA GLU A 97 3.29 18.38 -0.68
C GLU A 97 3.19 17.07 0.12
N ILE A 98 2.15 16.27 -0.07
CA ILE A 98 2.06 14.91 0.51
C ILE A 98 3.22 14.04 0.02
N GLU A 99 3.50 14.04 -1.28
CA GLU A 99 4.63 13.30 -1.86
C GLU A 99 5.97 13.81 -1.33
N ARG A 100 6.13 15.13 -1.19
CA ARG A 100 7.34 15.74 -0.62
C ARG A 100 7.57 15.29 0.82
N LEU A 101 6.53 15.31 1.65
CA LEU A 101 6.59 14.90 3.05
C LEU A 101 6.83 13.39 3.20
N ALA A 102 6.18 12.57 2.38
CA ALA A 102 6.38 11.11 2.37
C ALA A 102 7.80 10.70 1.95
N GLY A 103 8.46 11.53 1.13
CA GLY A 103 9.84 11.35 0.69
C GLY A 103 10.90 11.76 1.71
N LEU A 104 10.53 12.39 2.83
CA LEU A 104 11.47 12.74 3.89
C LEU A 104 11.97 11.48 4.64
N ASP A 105 13.17 11.58 5.21
CA ASP A 105 13.59 10.64 6.25
C ASP A 105 12.75 10.84 7.52
N GLU A 106 12.76 9.83 8.40
CA GLU A 106 11.92 9.80 9.59
C GLU A 106 12.19 10.99 10.53
N GLY A 107 13.46 11.37 10.71
CA GLY A 107 13.84 12.50 11.57
C GLY A 107 13.40 13.84 10.98
N ALA A 108 13.55 14.03 9.66
CA ALA A 108 13.07 15.22 8.98
C ALA A 108 11.53 15.32 8.97
N PHE A 109 10.84 14.18 8.84
CA PHE A 109 9.39 14.11 8.94
C PHE A 109 8.91 14.47 10.36
N ASP A 110 9.54 13.93 11.39
CA ASP A 110 9.20 14.22 12.79
C ASP A 110 9.47 15.69 13.16
N ALA A 111 10.55 16.27 12.64
CA ALA A 111 10.81 17.70 12.78
C ALA A 111 9.70 18.55 12.13
N ALA A 112 9.31 18.21 10.90
CA ALA A 112 8.21 18.89 10.22
C ALA A 112 6.88 18.76 11.00
N LYS A 113 6.60 17.54 11.50
CA LYS A 113 5.45 17.28 12.37
C LYS A 113 5.47 18.13 13.62
N SER A 114 6.60 18.20 14.32
CA SER A 114 6.75 19.00 15.55
C SER A 114 6.54 20.49 15.29
N VAL A 115 7.04 21.02 14.17
CA VAL A 115 6.83 22.42 13.79
C VAL A 115 5.35 22.68 13.53
N ILE A 116 4.69 21.82 12.77
CA ILE A 116 3.26 21.95 12.47
C ILE A 116 2.42 21.79 13.74
N ASP A 117 2.79 20.91 14.66
CA ASP A 117 2.13 20.71 15.96
C ASP A 117 2.29 21.89 16.92
N ALA A 118 3.38 22.65 16.81
CA ALA A 118 3.58 23.87 17.58
C ALA A 118 2.83 25.09 17.03
N LEU A 119 2.27 25.02 15.81
CA LEU A 119 1.48 26.12 15.26
C LEU A 119 0.19 26.31 16.08
N PRO A 120 -0.25 27.56 16.28
CA PRO A 120 -1.51 27.81 16.96
C PRO A 120 -2.67 27.24 16.14
N GLU A 121 -3.65 26.66 16.83
CA GLU A 121 -4.90 26.25 16.19
C GLU A 121 -5.61 27.48 15.64
N ASN A 122 -6.08 27.37 14.40
CA ASN A 122 -6.83 28.45 13.78
C ASN A 122 -8.23 28.42 14.39
N LYS A 123 -8.51 29.31 15.36
CA LYS A 123 -9.85 29.51 15.94
C LYS A 123 -10.79 30.25 14.97
N ALA A 124 -10.78 29.86 13.70
CA ALA A 124 -11.71 30.35 12.70
C ALA A 124 -12.77 29.27 12.49
N GLU A 125 -14.00 29.64 12.85
CA GLU A 125 -15.22 28.85 12.82
C GLU A 125 -15.40 28.04 11.54
N GLY A 126 -15.99 26.85 11.69
CA GLY A 126 -16.25 25.91 10.61
C GLY A 126 -17.07 26.53 9.47
N THR A 127 -16.81 26.03 8.25
CA THR A 127 -17.60 26.21 7.02
C THR A 127 -17.97 27.66 6.69
N GLN A 128 -17.49 28.19 5.56
CA GLN A 128 -18.34 28.65 4.45
C GLN A 128 -17.48 29.01 3.24
N HIS A 129 -17.55 28.17 2.22
CA HIS A 129 -17.36 28.60 0.84
C HIS A 129 -18.30 29.77 0.52
N ARG A 130 -17.76 30.81 -0.12
CA ARG A 130 -18.46 31.87 -0.88
C ARG A 130 -19.27 32.89 -0.07
N LYS A 131 -18.61 34.01 0.27
CA LYS A 131 -18.94 35.37 -0.23
C LYS A 131 -17.94 36.36 0.36
N LYS A 132 -17.12 36.96 -0.51
CA LYS A 132 -16.35 38.16 -0.18
C LYS A 132 -17.36 39.30 0.04
N VAL A 133 -17.84 39.49 1.27
CA VAL A 133 -18.53 40.71 1.66
C VAL A 133 -17.44 41.73 1.94
N MET A 134 -17.23 42.66 1.00
CA MET A 134 -16.43 43.84 1.27
C MET A 134 -17.11 44.63 2.40
N ARG A 135 -16.38 44.91 3.48
CA ARG A 135 -16.85 45.82 4.52
C ARG A 135 -16.72 47.23 3.97
N SER A 136 -17.84 47.80 3.58
CA SER A 136 -17.99 49.20 3.17
C SER A 136 -18.44 50.03 4.36
N ASP A 137 -17.69 50.04 5.46
CA ASP A 137 -17.99 50.96 6.56
C ASP A 137 -16.80 51.90 6.80
N ALA A 138 -17.12 53.19 6.82
CA ALA A 138 -16.23 54.29 7.13
C ALA A 138 -16.24 54.55 8.64
N GLY A 139 -15.94 53.53 9.45
CA GLY A 139 -15.86 53.68 10.91
C GLY A 139 -17.17 54.06 11.58
N ILE A 140 -18.31 53.70 10.98
CA ILE A 140 -19.64 53.91 11.55
C ILE A 140 -20.12 52.57 12.11
N GLU A 141 -20.09 52.44 13.43
CA GLU A 141 -20.71 51.31 14.11
C GLU A 141 -22.23 51.36 13.89
N PRO A 142 -22.86 50.32 13.31
CA PRO A 142 -24.29 50.30 13.13
C PRO A 142 -24.97 50.27 14.50
N MET A 143 -25.83 51.26 14.74
CA MET A 143 -26.66 51.36 15.92
C MET A 143 -27.48 50.06 16.06
N ALA A 144 -27.34 49.36 17.19
CA ALA A 144 -28.09 48.14 17.45
C ALA A 144 -29.59 48.47 17.48
N VAL A 145 -30.29 48.15 16.39
CA VAL A 145 -31.75 48.15 16.34
C VAL A 145 -32.21 46.82 16.96
N ASP A 146 -32.98 46.91 18.04
CA ASP A 146 -33.47 45.75 18.77
C ASP A 146 -34.60 45.08 17.96
N ASP A 147 -34.28 44.06 17.16
CA ASP A 147 -35.22 43.26 16.36
C ASP A 147 -36.15 42.36 17.21
N LYS A 148 -36.28 42.61 18.51
CA LYS A 148 -36.92 41.70 19.45
C LYS A 148 -38.43 41.82 19.58
N THR A 149 -39.10 42.69 18.84
CA THR A 149 -40.55 42.87 19.02
C THR A 149 -41.39 42.61 17.78
N ASN A 150 -40.81 42.22 16.65
CA ASN A 150 -41.57 41.92 15.42
C ASN A 150 -40.91 40.83 14.54
N ASP A 151 -40.34 39.80 15.18
CA ASP A 151 -39.70 38.70 14.44
C ASP A 151 -40.70 38.01 13.49
N LEU A 152 -40.35 38.01 12.20
CA LEU A 152 -41.17 37.44 11.14
C LEU A 152 -41.48 35.97 11.41
N ALA A 153 -40.55 35.25 12.05
CA ALA A 153 -40.72 33.85 12.40
C ALA A 153 -41.90 33.63 13.36
N VAL A 154 -42.10 34.54 14.33
CA VAL A 154 -43.23 34.47 15.27
C VAL A 154 -44.55 34.79 14.56
N ARG A 155 -44.56 35.79 13.68
CA ARG A 155 -45.74 36.15 12.88
C ARG A 155 -46.15 35.03 11.92
N LEU A 156 -45.17 34.39 11.27
CA LEU A 156 -45.39 33.24 10.40
C LEU A 156 -45.88 32.03 11.18
N GLY A 157 -45.29 31.73 12.33
CA GLY A 157 -45.70 30.62 13.19
C GLY A 157 -47.14 30.75 13.67
N ASN A 158 -47.51 31.95 14.15
CA ASN A 158 -48.87 32.23 14.58
C ASN A 158 -49.88 32.15 13.42
N GLY A 159 -49.56 32.75 12.27
CA GLY A 159 -50.44 32.70 11.09
C GLY A 159 -50.61 31.28 10.53
N LEU A 160 -49.56 30.44 10.56
CA LEU A 160 -49.66 29.05 10.09
C LEU A 160 -50.53 28.19 11.01
N ARG A 161 -50.49 28.44 12.33
CA ARG A 161 -51.30 27.75 13.33
C ARG A 161 -52.77 28.12 13.20
N GLU A 162 -53.05 29.41 13.07
CA GLU A 162 -54.41 29.94 12.89
C GLU A 162 -55.05 29.42 11.60
N ALA A 163 -54.29 29.36 10.50
CA ALA A 163 -54.76 28.77 9.24
C ALA A 163 -55.01 27.26 9.31
N ARG A 164 -54.36 26.54 10.24
CA ARG A 164 -54.67 25.12 10.51
C ARG A 164 -55.95 24.99 11.32
N GLU A 165 -56.12 25.81 12.34
CA GLU A 165 -57.30 25.81 13.21
C GLU A 165 -58.57 26.17 12.42
N ALA A 166 -58.50 27.17 11.53
CA ALA A 166 -59.60 27.57 10.65
C ALA A 166 -59.99 26.52 9.57
N LYS A 167 -59.22 25.43 9.43
CA LYS A 167 -59.49 24.35 8.46
C LYS A 167 -60.02 23.07 9.13
N VAL A 168 -60.14 23.08 10.46
CA VAL A 168 -60.66 21.98 11.30
C VAL A 168 -62.09 22.26 11.77
N GLU A 169 -62.63 23.44 11.46
CA GLU A 169 -64.05 23.81 11.55
C GLU A 169 -64.73 23.69 10.17
#